data_AF-A0A960YJM6-F1
#
_entry.id   AF-A0A960YJM6-F1
#
_cell.length_a   1.000
_cell.length_b   1.000
_cell.length_c   1.000
_cell.angle_alpha   90.00
_cell.angle_beta   90.00
_cell.angle_gamma   90.00
#
_symmetry.space_group_name_H-M   'P 1'
#
loop_
_entity.id
_entity.type
_entity.pdbx_description
1 polymer ?
#
loop_
_entity_poly.entity_id
_entity_poly.type
_entity_poly.pdbx_seq_one_letter_code
_entity_poly.pdbx_strand_id
1 'polypeptide(L)'
;MSFERPEIQNALIIGATGEAGQSALDAIRNHSKSAHIIGTTRSEKPIEGADETLHGISIDNELTDKVKQALGNRKIDLLVYTPALGEPGFPIEQSSETQWKEAAGFSF
;
A
#
# COMPACT_ATOMS: atom_id res chain seq x y z
N MET A 1 -2.98 -18.90 -26.71
CA MET A 1 -3.63 -17.62 -26.36
C MET A 1 -2.71 -16.93 -25.36
N SER A 2 -2.09 -15.80 -25.73
CA SER A 2 -1.42 -14.95 -24.76
C SER A 2 -2.49 -14.15 -24.02
N PHE A 3 -2.46 -14.17 -22.69
CA PHE A 3 -3.21 -13.22 -21.90
C PHE A 3 -2.44 -11.91 -21.91
N GLU A 4 -2.94 -10.92 -22.64
CA GLU A 4 -2.48 -9.54 -22.48
C GLU A 4 -3.16 -8.93 -21.26
N ARG A 5 -2.37 -8.40 -20.33
CA ARG A 5 -2.89 -7.66 -19.19
C ARG A 5 -3.34 -6.28 -19.66
N PRO A 6 -4.48 -5.77 -19.15
CA PRO A 6 -4.96 -4.44 -19.52
C PRO A 6 -3.99 -3.36 -19.03
N GLU A 7 -3.90 -2.27 -19.78
CA GLU A 7 -3.16 -1.08 -19.38
C GLU A 7 -3.79 -0.46 -18.12
N ILE A 8 -2.94 -0.12 -17.14
CA ILE A 8 -3.37 0.50 -15.89
C ILE A 8 -3.27 2.01 -16.05
N GLN A 9 -4.36 2.76 -15.82
CA GLN A 9 -4.32 4.21 -15.84
C GLN A 9 -4.17 4.79 -14.44
N ASN A 10 -4.88 4.26 -13.44
CA ASN A 10 -4.76 4.69 -12.05
C ASN A 10 -4.53 3.50 -11.13
N ALA A 11 -3.40 3.51 -10.41
CA ALA A 11 -3.06 2.51 -9.42
C ALA A 11 -3.04 3.12 -8.02
N LEU A 12 -3.65 2.42 -7.05
CA LEU A 12 -3.56 2.73 -5.63
C LEU A 12 -2.74 1.66 -4.92
N ILE A 13 -1.74 2.06 -4.16
CA ILE A 13 -0.89 1.16 -3.37
C ILE A 13 -1.00 1.52 -1.89
N ILE A 14 -1.66 0.65 -1.13
CA ILE A 14 -1.77 0.76 0.33
C ILE A 14 -0.53 0.16 0.99
N GLY A 15 0.20 0.95 1.80
CA GLY A 15 1.48 0.51 2.37
C GLY A 15 2.64 0.56 1.38
N ALA A 16 2.71 1.61 0.55
CA ALA A 16 3.63 1.68 -0.59
C ALA A 16 5.12 1.84 -0.19
N THR A 17 5.43 2.18 1.07
CA THR A 17 6.81 2.28 1.57
C THR A 17 7.44 0.93 1.90
N GLY A 18 6.64 -0.14 2.03
CA GLY A 18 7.16 -1.47 2.30
C GLY A 18 7.74 -2.13 1.05
N GLU A 19 8.54 -3.18 1.23
CA GLU A 19 9.21 -3.92 0.15
C GLU A 19 8.25 -4.38 -0.96
N ALA A 20 7.09 -4.93 -0.57
CA ALA A 20 6.07 -5.35 -1.51
C ALA A 20 5.40 -4.17 -2.24
N GLY A 21 5.25 -3.03 -1.56
CA GLY A 21 4.71 -1.80 -2.13
C GLY A 21 5.65 -1.16 -3.16
N GLN A 22 6.95 -1.12 -2.86
CA GLN A 22 7.99 -0.67 -3.79
C GLN A 22 8.12 -1.62 -4.99
N SER A 23 8.07 -2.93 -4.76
CA SER A 23 8.05 -3.92 -5.84
C SER A 23 6.83 -3.75 -6.76
N ALA A 24 5.67 -3.38 -6.19
CA ALA A 24 4.47 -3.08 -6.96
C ALA A 24 4.62 -1.80 -7.79
N LEU A 25 5.20 -0.73 -7.21
CA LEU A 25 5.54 0.50 -7.93
C LEU A 25 6.39 0.18 -9.17
N ASP A 26 7.48 -0.56 -8.98
CA ASP A 26 8.38 -0.93 -10.08
C ASP A 26 7.68 -1.79 -11.14
N ALA A 27 6.87 -2.76 -10.72
CA ALA A 27 6.13 -3.61 -11.63
C ALA A 27 5.12 -2.81 -12.48
N ILE A 28 4.40 -1.87 -11.86
CA ILE A 28 3.45 -1.01 -12.56
C ILE A 28 4.18 -0.06 -13.51
N ARG A 29 5.27 0.57 -13.09
CA ARG A 29 6.07 1.46 -13.95
C ARG A 29 6.62 0.73 -15.18
N ASN A 30 7.05 -0.52 -15.01
CA ASN A 30 7.57 -1.33 -16.11
C ASN A 30 6.46 -1.79 -17.07
N HIS A 31 5.27 -2.08 -16.56
CA HIS A 31 4.16 -2.58 -17.36
C HIS A 31 3.30 -1.48 -18.01
N SER A 32 3.04 -0.40 -17.28
CA SER A 32 2.18 0.72 -17.66
C SER A 32 2.88 2.03 -17.32
N LYS A 33 3.78 2.47 -18.21
CA LYS A 33 4.66 3.64 -18.00
C LYS A 33 3.89 4.94 -17.76
N SER A 34 2.69 5.05 -18.32
CA SER A 34 1.75 6.17 -18.25
C SER A 34 0.84 6.13 -17.01
N ALA A 35 0.86 5.05 -16.23
CA ALA A 35 -0.02 4.91 -15.07
C ALA A 35 0.22 6.04 -14.06
N HIS A 36 -0.84 6.61 -13.53
CA HIS A 36 -0.78 7.48 -12.37
C HIS A 36 -0.81 6.62 -11.11
N ILE A 37 0.28 6.64 -10.33
CA ILE A 37 0.43 5.81 -9.12
C ILE A 37 0.26 6.66 -7.87
N ILE A 38 -0.74 6.30 -7.08
CA ILE A 38 -1.08 6.88 -5.79
C ILE A 38 -0.56 5.92 -4.72
N GLY A 39 0.45 6.35 -3.97
CA GLY A 39 1.01 5.59 -2.85
C GLY A 39 0.48 6.12 -1.52
N THR A 40 0.30 5.24 -0.53
CA THR A 40 -0.06 5.65 0.83
C THR A 40 1.03 5.34 1.83
N THR A 41 1.16 6.21 2.84
CA THR A 41 2.12 6.07 3.92
C THR A 41 1.59 6.70 5.21
N ARG A 42 2.06 6.19 6.35
CA ARG A 42 1.84 6.81 7.66
C ARG A 42 2.73 8.03 7.91
N SER A 43 3.79 8.21 7.12
CA SER A 43 4.78 9.28 7.33
C SER A 43 4.47 10.52 6.52
N GLU A 44 5.01 11.67 6.92
CA GLU A 44 4.98 12.91 6.13
C GLU A 44 5.97 12.92 4.95
N LYS A 45 6.77 11.85 4.78
CA LYS A 45 7.71 11.75 3.67
C LYS A 45 7.00 11.29 2.40
N PRO A 46 7.28 11.89 1.23
CA PRO A 46 6.77 11.40 -0.03
C PRO A 46 7.33 10.01 -0.33
N ILE A 47 6.59 9.24 -1.13
CA ILE A 47 7.02 7.93 -1.61
C ILE A 47 7.74 8.10 -2.93
N GLU A 48 9.00 7.68 -2.99
CA GLU A 48 9.77 7.69 -4.23
C GLU A 48 9.11 6.81 -5.29
N GLY A 49 9.04 7.31 -6.54
CA GLY A 49 8.41 6.62 -7.66
C GLY A 49 6.89 6.74 -7.77
N ALA A 50 6.19 7.20 -6.74
CA ALA A 50 4.76 7.52 -6.79
C ALA A 50 4.51 8.92 -7.37
N ASP A 51 3.41 9.11 -8.09
CA ASP A 51 3.00 10.42 -8.61
C ASP A 51 2.26 11.24 -7.54
N GLU A 52 1.54 10.56 -6.67
CA GLU A 52 0.81 11.15 -5.55
C GLU A 52 1.08 10.35 -4.27
N THR A 53 1.31 11.04 -3.16
CA THR A 53 1.45 10.42 -1.84
C THR A 53 0.30 10.84 -0.93
N LEU A 54 -0.45 9.87 -0.42
CA LEU A 54 -1.42 10.08 0.65
C LEU A 54 -0.76 9.81 2.00
N HIS A 55 -0.57 10.87 2.78
CA HIS A 55 0.03 10.84 4.11
C HIS A 55 -1.00 10.50 5.19
N GLY A 56 -0.52 10.09 6.37
CA GLY A 56 -1.37 9.77 7.52
C GLY A 56 -2.27 8.53 7.34
N ILE A 57 -1.97 7.67 6.36
CA ILE A 57 -2.71 6.42 6.14
C ILE A 57 -2.00 5.30 6.90
N SER A 58 -2.63 4.87 8.00
CA SER A 58 -2.25 3.72 8.81
C SER A 58 -3.22 2.56 8.60
N ILE A 59 -2.75 1.34 8.79
CA ILE A 59 -3.62 0.18 8.96
C ILE A 59 -4.37 0.36 10.29
N ASP A 60 -5.59 0.86 10.23
CA ASP A 60 -6.49 1.08 11.37
C ASP A 60 -7.95 1.02 10.89
N ASN A 61 -8.90 1.13 11.82
CA ASN A 61 -10.33 1.04 11.52
C ASN A 61 -10.85 2.19 10.64
N GLU A 62 -10.09 3.28 10.48
CA GLU A 62 -10.44 4.44 9.66
C GLU A 62 -9.77 4.40 8.28
N LEU A 63 -8.90 3.42 7.99
CA LEU A 63 -8.13 3.34 6.75
C LEU A 63 -9.02 3.51 5.51
N THR A 64 -10.14 2.80 5.48
CA THR A 64 -11.03 2.81 4.31
C THR A 64 -11.68 4.18 4.13
N ASP A 65 -12.09 4.84 5.21
CA ASP A 65 -12.73 6.16 5.14
C ASP A 65 -11.72 7.26 4.79
N LYS A 66 -10.51 7.21 5.36
CA LYS A 66 -9.41 8.12 5.01
C LYS A 66 -9.04 8.01 3.53
N VAL A 67 -8.90 6.77 3.03
CA VAL A 67 -8.59 6.53 1.62
C VAL A 67 -9.73 7.00 0.71
N LYS A 68 -10.99 6.69 1.03
CA LYS A 68 -12.14 7.17 0.25
C LYS A 68 -12.24 8.68 0.23
N GLN A 69 -12.03 9.33 1.38
CA GLN A 69 -12.04 10.79 1.49
C GLN A 69 -10.95 11.41 0.63
N ALA A 70 -9.74 10.87 0.66
CA ALA A 70 -8.61 11.36 -0.14
C ALA A 70 -8.83 11.16 -1.65
N LEU A 71 -9.41 10.03 -2.06
CA LEU A 71 -9.64 9.71 -3.47
C LEU A 71 -10.89 10.38 -4.07
N GLY A 72 -11.88 10.69 -3.24
CA GLY A 72 -13.19 11.14 -3.70
C GLY A 72 -13.82 10.13 -4.67
N ASN A 73 -14.23 10.59 -5.86
CA ASN A 73 -14.84 9.76 -6.90
C ASN A 73 -13.83 9.27 -7.97
N ARG A 74 -12.52 9.33 -7.70
CA ARG A 74 -11.49 8.92 -8.66
C ARG A 74 -11.62 7.41 -8.94
N LYS A 75 -11.62 7.04 -10.22
CA LYS A 75 -11.61 5.63 -10.64
C LYS A 75 -10.22 5.03 -10.41
N ILE A 76 -10.16 3.86 -9.77
CA ILE A 76 -8.94 3.09 -9.57
C ILE A 76 -9.05 1.80 -10.39
N ASP A 77 -8.07 1.54 -11.24
CA ASP A 77 -8.03 0.33 -12.09
C ASP A 77 -7.30 -0.82 -11.38
N LEU A 78 -6.34 -0.49 -10.52
CA LEU A 78 -5.56 -1.45 -9.74
C LEU A 78 -5.45 -0.99 -8.28
N LEU A 79 -5.81 -1.88 -7.36
CA LEU A 79 -5.52 -1.75 -5.94
C LEU A 79 -4.48 -2.80 -5.53
N VAL A 80 -3.38 -2.35 -4.96
CA VAL A 80 -2.39 -3.20 -4.29
C VAL A 80 -2.47 -2.91 -2.80
N TYR A 81 -2.83 -3.91 -2.00
CA TYR A 81 -2.94 -3.79 -0.55
C TYR A 81 -1.80 -4.57 0.12
N THR A 82 -0.75 -3.87 0.52
CA THR A 82 0.44 -4.45 1.15
C THR A 82 0.88 -3.72 2.44
N PRO A 83 0.00 -3.17 3.28
CA PRO A 83 0.43 -2.70 4.59
C PRO A 83 0.95 -3.90 5.41
N ALA A 84 2.07 -3.70 6.08
CA ALA A 84 2.66 -4.69 6.98
C ALA A 84 3.14 -3.99 8.26
N LEU A 85 3.11 -4.72 9.37
CA LEU A 85 3.61 -4.28 10.66
C LEU A 85 4.69 -5.23 11.16
N GLY A 86 5.69 -4.64 11.82
CA GLY A 86 6.82 -5.39 12.35
C GLY A 86 7.88 -5.74 11.29
N GLU A 87 8.94 -6.35 11.76
CA GLU A 87 10.05 -6.80 10.93
C GLU A 87 9.79 -8.22 10.43
N PRO A 88 9.87 -8.48 9.11
CA PRO A 88 9.78 -9.84 8.58
C PRO A 88 10.84 -10.75 9.21
N GLY A 89 10.41 -11.91 9.73
CA GLY A 89 11.31 -12.89 10.35
C GLY A 89 11.69 -12.57 11.80
N PHE A 90 11.03 -11.62 12.45
CA PHE A 90 11.24 -11.35 13.88
C PHE A 90 10.92 -12.61 14.73
N PRO A 91 11.83 -13.04 15.63
CA PRO A 91 11.64 -14.28 16.38
C PRO A 91 10.43 -14.23 17.31
N ILE A 92 9.61 -15.30 17.27
CA ILE A 92 8.40 -15.42 18.10
C ILE A 92 8.75 -15.34 19.59
N GLU A 93 9.86 -15.95 20.02
CA GLU A 93 10.27 -15.93 21.43
C GLU A 93 10.68 -14.55 21.94
N GLN A 94 10.94 -13.58 21.04
CA GLN A 94 11.29 -12.21 21.38
C GLN A 94 10.10 -11.24 21.29
N SER A 95 8.96 -11.70 20.77
CA SER A 95 7.76 -10.88 20.61
C SER A 95 7.07 -10.63 21.94
N SER A 96 6.89 -9.36 22.29
CA SER A 96 6.11 -8.95 23.47
C SER A 96 4.62 -9.18 23.27
N GLU A 97 3.87 -9.34 24.37
CA GLU A 97 2.41 -9.46 24.35
C GLU A 97 1.73 -8.26 23.67
N THR A 98 2.29 -7.05 23.80
CA THR A 98 1.80 -5.85 23.12
C THR A 98 1.92 -5.97 21.60
N GLN A 99 3.08 -6.38 21.08
CA GLN A 99 3.30 -6.58 19.64
C GLN A 99 2.35 -7.65 19.07
N TRP A 100 2.09 -8.72 19.84
CA TRP A 100 1.10 -9.73 19.49
C TRP A 100 -0.32 -9.17 19.38
N LYS A 101 -0.77 -8.40 20.39
CA LYS A 101 -2.09 -7.78 20.40
C LYS A 101 -2.27 -6.77 19.27
N GLU A 102 -1.25 -5.96 19.03
CA GLU A 102 -1.23 -5.02 17.90
C GLU A 102 -1.37 -5.78 16.58
N ALA A 103 -0.52 -6.77 16.30
CA ALA A 103 -0.60 -7.56 15.07
C ALA A 103 -1.96 -8.28 14.88
N ALA A 104 -2.51 -8.85 15.96
CA ALA A 104 -3.80 -9.53 15.94
C ALA A 104 -4.96 -8.57 15.64
N GLY A 105 -4.88 -7.32 16.11
CA GLY A 105 -5.91 -6.30 15.90
C GLY A 105 -6.12 -5.91 14.43
N PHE A 106 -5.20 -6.28 13.53
CA PHE A 106 -5.29 -6.00 12.09
C PHE A 106 -5.58 -7.25 11.24
N SER A 107 -5.55 -8.43 11.85
CA SER A 107 -5.62 -9.71 11.12
C SER A 107 -7.02 -10.33 11.11
N PHE A 108 -8.02 -9.71 11.75
CA PHE A 108 -9.37 -10.26 11.93
C PHE A 108 -10.46 -9.19 11.92
#